data_AF-A0A2V1H2X5-F1
#
_entry.id   AF-A0A2V1H2X5-F1
#
_cell.length_a   1.000
_cell.length_b   1.000
_cell.length_c   1.000
_cell.angle_alpha   90.00
_cell.angle_beta   90.00
_cell.angle_gamma   90.00
#
_symmetry.space_group_name_H-M   'P 1'
#
loop_
_entity.id
_entity.type
_entity.pdbx_description
1 polymer ?
#
loop_
_entity_poly.entity_id
_entity_poly.type
_entity_poly.pdbx_seq_one_letter_code
_entity_poly.pdbx_strand_id
1 'polypeptide(L)'
;MKVHSLHDENGKLRAFEVTSTWVRMDPLLKILISVSGVSDVKRSWFNDDRVSFKYHGYDCVVNEPWGDNSRYWVGVISPTEYKLVDFESVAVAFKSYKGFTLL
;
A
#
# COMPACT_ATOMS: atom_id res chain seq x y z
N MET A 1 4.41 -11.53 -1.06
CA MET A 1 4.03 -10.75 -2.26
C MET A 1 5.28 -10.23 -2.95
N LYS A 2 5.21 -9.83 -4.23
CA LYS A 2 6.34 -9.13 -4.86
C LYS A 2 6.13 -7.63 -4.68
N VAL A 3 7.16 -6.95 -4.16
CA VAL A 3 7.15 -5.50 -3.93
C VAL A 3 8.17 -4.87 -4.88
N HIS A 4 7.75 -3.82 -5.58
CA HIS A 4 8.56 -3.01 -6.48
C HIS A 4 8.65 -1.59 -5.91
N SER A 5 9.83 -1.22 -5.41
CA SER A 5 10.04 0.05 -4.72
C SER A 5 10.20 1.22 -5.69
N LEU A 6 9.61 2.38 -5.36
CA LEU A 6 9.80 3.65 -6.05
C LEU A 6 10.50 4.63 -5.11
N HIS A 7 11.80 4.82 -5.32
CA HIS A 7 12.63 5.72 -4.53
C HIS A 7 12.73 7.10 -5.17
N ASP A 8 12.94 8.13 -4.35
CA ASP A 8 13.35 9.44 -4.86
C ASP A 8 14.87 9.52 -5.13
N GLU A 9 15.32 10.70 -5.55
CA GLU A 9 16.73 11.02 -5.82
C GLU A 9 17.65 10.85 -4.59
N ASN A 10 17.10 10.86 -3.37
CA ASN A 10 17.83 10.68 -2.12
C ASN A 10 17.76 9.23 -1.61
N GLY A 11 17.15 8.31 -2.36
CA GLY A 11 16.99 6.91 -1.98
C GLY A 11 15.86 6.65 -0.98
N LYS A 12 15.00 7.64 -0.69
CA LYS A 12 13.86 7.47 0.23
C LYS A 12 12.70 6.79 -0.49
N LEU A 13 12.07 5.80 0.16
CA LEU A 13 10.95 5.07 -0.43
C LEU A 13 9.67 5.91 -0.40
N ARG A 14 9.15 6.28 -1.57
CA ARG A 14 8.00 7.19 -1.69
C ARG A 14 6.69 6.52 -2.01
N ALA A 15 6.78 5.42 -2.74
CA ALA A 15 5.68 4.57 -3.07
C ALA A 15 6.23 3.19 -3.40
N PHE A 16 5.35 2.22 -3.55
CA PHE A 16 5.72 0.93 -4.07
C PHE A 16 4.55 0.29 -4.80
N GLU A 17 4.85 -0.59 -5.74
CA GLU A 17 3.87 -1.45 -6.35
C GLU A 17 3.93 -2.82 -5.70
N VAL A 18 2.76 -3.42 -5.50
CA VAL A 18 2.62 -4.79 -5.02
C VAL A 18 1.96 -5.60 -6.10
N THR A 19 2.66 -6.63 -6.56
CA THR A 19 2.09 -7.63 -7.46
C THR A 19 1.70 -8.84 -6.64
N SER A 20 0.47 -9.30 -6.83
CA SER A 20 0.02 -10.54 -6.21
C SER A 20 -0.98 -11.27 -7.07
N THR A 21 -0.65 -12.48 -7.50
CA THR A 21 -1.55 -13.36 -8.24
C THR A 21 -2.79 -13.81 -7.44
N TRP A 22 -2.87 -13.56 -6.12
CA TRP A 22 -3.90 -14.14 -5.23
C TRP A 22 -4.38 -13.22 -4.10
N VAL A 23 -3.99 -11.94 -4.07
CA VAL A 23 -4.37 -11.08 -2.93
C VAL A 23 -5.80 -10.61 -3.08
N ARG A 24 -6.67 -11.26 -2.31
CA ARG A 24 -7.97 -10.74 -1.92
C ARG A 24 -7.77 -9.44 -1.12
N MET A 25 -8.79 -8.60 -1.07
CA MET A 25 -8.75 -7.33 -0.33
C MET A 25 -8.46 -7.50 1.17
N ASP A 26 -8.88 -8.61 1.79
CA ASP A 26 -8.71 -8.85 3.22
C ASP A 26 -7.22 -8.82 3.68
N PRO A 27 -6.29 -9.55 3.03
CA PRO A 27 -4.86 -9.42 3.28
C PRO A 27 -4.33 -7.99 3.25
N LEU A 28 -4.70 -7.18 2.24
CA LEU A 28 -4.22 -5.81 2.09
C LEU A 28 -4.56 -4.98 3.33
N LEU A 29 -5.82 -5.05 3.76
CA LEU A 29 -6.29 -4.34 4.94
C LEU A 29 -5.56 -4.80 6.21
N LYS A 30 -5.41 -6.12 6.40
CA LYS A 30 -4.74 -6.67 7.59
C LYS A 30 -3.29 -6.21 7.68
N ILE A 31 -2.58 -6.20 6.56
CA ILE A 31 -1.19 -5.73 6.51
C ILE A 31 -1.14 -4.25 6.87
N LEU A 32 -1.96 -3.41 6.24
CA LEU A 32 -2.00 -1.97 6.53
C LEU A 32 -2.29 -1.69 8.01
N ILE A 33 -3.31 -2.33 8.58
CA ILE A 33 -3.69 -2.15 9.99
C ILE A 33 -2.56 -2.59 10.95
N SER A 34 -1.68 -3.50 10.53
CA SER A 34 -0.55 -3.95 11.37
C SER A 34 0.64 -2.98 11.43
N VAL A 35 0.68 -1.96 10.56
CA VAL A 35 1.80 -1.03 10.49
C VAL A 35 1.57 0.15 11.44
N SER A 36 2.53 0.39 12.33
CA SER A 36 2.49 1.57 13.22
C SER A 36 2.41 2.86 12.41
N GLY A 37 1.56 3.80 12.85
CA GLY A 37 1.32 5.06 12.16
C GLY A 37 0.26 4.99 11.07
N VAL A 38 -0.24 3.80 10.70
CA VAL A 38 -1.40 3.67 9.82
C VAL A 38 -2.70 3.84 10.60
N SER A 39 -3.64 4.62 10.05
CA SER A 39 -4.99 4.82 10.60
C SER A 39 -6.04 4.96 9.49
N ASP A 40 -7.32 5.05 9.88
CA ASP A 40 -8.45 5.33 8.97
C ASP A 40 -8.54 4.43 7.73
N VAL A 41 -8.15 3.16 7.87
CA VAL A 41 -8.15 2.20 6.77
C VAL A 41 -9.59 1.88 6.34
N LYS A 42 -9.95 2.20 5.10
CA LYS A 42 -11.29 2.03 4.53
C LYS A 42 -11.21 1.39 3.14
N ARG A 43 -12.13 0.47 2.84
CA ARG A 43 -12.31 -0.02 1.46
C ARG A 43 -13.01 1.04 0.63
N SER A 44 -12.63 1.13 -0.64
CA SER A 44 -13.42 1.80 -1.65
C SER A 44 -13.82 0.81 -2.74
N TRP A 45 -15.09 0.89 -3.15
CA TRP A 45 -15.75 -0.08 -4.03
C TRP A 45 -16.09 0.49 -5.41
N PHE A 46 -16.04 1.81 -5.57
CA PHE A 46 -16.61 2.51 -6.72
C PHE A 46 -15.57 3.25 -7.59
N ASN A 47 -14.28 3.08 -7.31
CA ASN A 47 -13.19 3.64 -8.11
C ASN A 47 -11.98 2.67 -8.12
N ASP A 48 -10.92 3.08 -8.82
CA ASP A 48 -9.65 2.35 -8.90
C ASP A 48 -8.90 2.35 -7.55
N ASP A 49 -9.25 3.27 -6.64
CA ASP A 49 -8.79 3.21 -5.27
C ASP A 49 -9.48 2.05 -4.57
N ARG A 50 -8.72 1.04 -4.18
CA ARG A 50 -9.26 -0.15 -3.51
C ARG A 50 -9.28 0.03 -2.00
N VAL A 51 -8.30 0.75 -1.46
CA VAL A 51 -8.20 1.08 -0.03
C VAL A 51 -7.72 2.52 0.13
N SER A 52 -8.37 3.31 0.98
CA SER A 52 -7.84 4.56 1.50
C SER A 52 -7.38 4.38 2.95
N PHE A 53 -6.34 5.09 3.35
CA PHE A 53 -5.83 5.09 4.71
C PHE A 53 -5.03 6.36 4.99
N LYS A 54 -4.75 6.63 6.26
CA LYS A 54 -3.76 7.63 6.66
C LYS A 54 -2.48 6.95 7.11
N TYR A 55 -1.34 7.55 6.83
CA TYR A 55 -0.05 7.12 7.38
C TYR A 55 0.71 8.32 7.91
N HIS A 56 0.96 8.34 9.22
CA HIS A 56 1.47 9.50 9.95
C HIS A 56 0.70 10.81 9.65
N GLY A 57 -0.62 10.70 9.46
CA GLY A 57 -1.52 11.82 9.18
C GLY A 57 -1.76 12.13 7.70
N TYR A 58 -0.93 11.61 6.79
CA TYR A 58 -1.02 11.88 5.35
C TYR A 58 -2.01 10.94 4.65
N ASP A 59 -2.79 11.47 3.71
CA ASP A 59 -3.77 10.70 2.96
C ASP A 59 -3.09 9.81 1.91
N CYS A 60 -3.33 8.51 2.03
CA CYS A 60 -2.70 7.46 1.25
C CYS A 60 -3.73 6.52 0.64
N VAL A 61 -3.31 5.80 -0.40
CA VAL A 61 -4.18 4.89 -1.15
C VAL A 61 -3.45 3.63 -1.58
N VAL A 62 -4.22 2.55 -1.68
CA VAL A 62 -3.92 1.37 -2.49
C VAL A 62 -4.78 1.46 -3.74
N ASN A 63 -4.16 1.79 -4.87
CA ASN A 63 -4.83 2.03 -6.14
C ASN A 63 -4.54 0.88 -7.12
N GLU A 64 -5.54 0.42 -7.86
CA GLU A 64 -5.44 -0.56 -8.94
C GLU A 64 -5.75 0.11 -10.28
N PRO A 65 -4.79 0.84 -10.88
CA PRO A 65 -5.06 1.77 -11.98
C PRO A 65 -5.48 1.10 -13.30
N TRP A 66 -5.36 -0.23 -13.42
CA TRP A 66 -5.66 -0.97 -14.64
C TRP A 66 -6.67 -2.11 -14.46
N GLY A 67 -7.38 -2.17 -13.33
CA GLY A 67 -8.56 -3.02 -13.14
C GLY A 67 -8.45 -4.54 -13.26
N ASP A 68 -7.33 -5.13 -13.72
CA ASP A 68 -7.20 -6.58 -13.88
C ASP A 68 -5.81 -7.19 -13.57
N ASN A 69 -4.80 -6.35 -13.35
CA ASN A 69 -3.41 -6.83 -13.35
C ASN A 69 -2.93 -7.35 -11.99
N SER A 70 -3.80 -7.34 -10.97
CA SER A 70 -3.44 -7.63 -9.57
C SER A 70 -2.15 -6.92 -9.13
N ARG A 71 -1.99 -5.70 -9.65
CA ARG A 71 -0.90 -4.77 -9.40
C ARG A 71 -1.49 -3.55 -8.73
N TYR A 72 -1.04 -3.33 -7.51
CA TYR A 72 -1.54 -2.27 -6.66
C TYR A 72 -0.42 -1.28 -6.42
N TRP A 73 -0.66 -0.02 -6.71
CA TRP A 73 0.20 1.07 -6.30
C TRP A 73 -0.16 1.51 -4.89
N VAL A 74 0.84 1.71 -4.03
CA VAL A 74 0.68 2.18 -2.65
C VAL A 74 1.49 3.45 -2.45
N GLY A 75 0.82 4.53 -2.06
CA GLY A 75 1.48 5.82 -1.84
C GLY A 75 0.53 6.93 -1.38
N VAL A 76 1.04 8.15 -1.26
CA VAL A 76 0.23 9.34 -0.91
C VAL A 76 -0.59 9.84 -2.10
N ILE A 77 -1.80 10.31 -1.83
CA ILE A 77 -2.68 10.84 -2.88
C ILE A 77 -2.18 12.20 -3.38
N SER A 78 -1.67 13.04 -2.48
CA SER A 78 -1.25 14.40 -2.82
C SER A 78 0.15 14.45 -3.44
N PRO A 79 0.31 15.00 -4.67
CA PRO A 79 1.62 15.17 -5.29
C PRO A 79 2.58 16.07 -4.49
N THR A 80 2.04 17.04 -3.75
CA THR A 80 2.85 17.97 -2.94
C THR A 80 3.40 17.31 -1.68
N GLU A 81 2.75 16.26 -1.19
CA GLU A 81 3.13 15.53 0.03
C GLU A 81 4.02 14.32 -0.25
N TYR A 82 4.19 13.96 -1.54
CA TYR A 82 5.00 12.82 -1.97
C TYR A 82 6.42 12.83 -1.41
N LYS A 83 7.01 14.02 -1.21
CA LYS A 83 8.36 14.17 -0.65
C LYS A 83 8.42 14.13 0.88
N LEU A 84 7.29 14.03 1.59
CA LEU A 84 7.27 14.06 3.06
C LEU A 84 7.27 12.64 3.66
N VAL A 85 6.61 11.69 3.00
CA VAL A 85 6.34 10.37 3.58
C VAL A 85 7.40 9.33 3.21
N ASP A 86 7.76 8.47 4.18
CA ASP A 86 8.63 7.31 4.01
C ASP A 86 7.86 5.99 4.12
N PHE A 87 7.70 5.26 3.02
CA PHE A 87 6.91 4.03 3.00
C PHE A 87 7.68 2.77 3.40
N GLU A 88 8.94 2.85 3.83
CA GLU A 88 9.77 1.66 4.11
C GLU A 88 9.08 0.68 5.07
N SER A 89 8.53 1.18 6.18
CA SER A 89 7.83 0.34 7.16
C SER A 89 6.60 -0.36 6.58
N VAL A 90 5.85 0.34 5.71
CA VAL A 90 4.69 -0.23 5.03
C VAL A 90 5.14 -1.30 4.03
N ALA A 91 6.12 -0.99 3.19
CA ALA A 91 6.66 -1.92 2.18
C ALA A 91 7.24 -3.19 2.82
N VAL A 92 7.94 -3.07 3.95
CA VAL A 92 8.46 -4.20 4.73
C VAL A 92 7.33 -5.10 5.21
N ALA A 93 6.21 -4.56 5.68
CA ALA A 93 5.05 -5.35 6.12
C ALA A 93 4.44 -6.15 4.94
N PHE A 94 4.30 -5.52 3.77
CA PHE A 94 3.83 -6.18 2.55
C PHE A 94 4.78 -7.29 2.07
N LYS A 95 6.10 -7.04 2.12
CA LYS A 95 7.13 -8.00 1.75
C LYS A 95 7.17 -9.21 2.71
N SER A 96 6.93 -8.95 3.99
CA SER A 96 6.97 -9.97 5.06
C SER A 96 5.71 -10.83 5.12
N TYR A 97 4.61 -10.43 4.47
CA TYR A 97 3.38 -11.20 4.45
C TYR A 97 3.55 -12.55 3.72
N LYS A 98 3.31 -13.64 4.45
CA LYS A 98 3.41 -15.03 3.95
C LYS A 98 2.06 -15.71 3.68
N GLY A 99 0.94 -14.99 3.81
CA GLY A 99 -0.38 -15.60 3.82
C GLY A 99 -0.71 -16.20 5.18
N PHE A 100 -1.99 -16.47 5.44
CA PHE A 100 -2.38 -17.37 6.52
C PHE A 100 -2.43 -18.77 5.92
N THR A 101 -1.57 -19.67 6.40
CA THR A 101 -1.89 -21.09 6.35
C THR A 101 -3.07 -21.26 7.30
N LEU A 102 -4.23 -21.64 6.78
CA LEU A 102 -5.31 -22.14 7.63
C LEU A 102 -4.75 -23.35 8.39
N LEU A 103 -4.54 -23.21 9.69
CA LEU A 103 -4.43 -24.34 10.62
C LEU A 103 -5.84 -24.80 10.96
#